data_AF-A0A935AR17-F1
#
_entry.id   AF-A0A935AR17-F1
#
_cell.length_a   1.000
_cell.length_b   1.000
_cell.length_c   1.000
_cell.angle_alpha   90.00
_cell.angle_beta   90.00
_cell.angle_gamma   90.00
#
_symmetry.space_group_name_H-M   'P 1'
#
loop_
_entity.id
_entity.type
_entity.pdbx_description
1 polymer ?
#
loop_
_entity_poly.entity_id
_entity_poly.type
_entity_poly.pdbx_seq_one_letter_code
_entity_poly.pdbx_strand_id
1 'polypeptide(L)'
;MAEVKTLDAKKEAAFSFGKDEKKLITDPLLDNNPVTVQILGVCSALAVTTLVTKAIVMGIAVTLVTAFSNYFTALLRDYIPKQIRMIVQLVIIAFLVTVVELILKAVNYPIWKDLSVFIGLIITNCILMGRLEAFAMSNKPWRSFLDGIGNGLGYSIILIVVAVCRELFGKGSLLGIKIIGTNS
;
A
#
# COMPACT_ATOMS: atom_id res chain seq x y z
N MET A 1 28.31 16.39 -27.71
CA MET A 1 28.79 15.25 -26.89
C MET A 1 28.90 15.55 -25.38
N ALA A 2 28.60 16.76 -24.88
CA ALA A 2 28.70 17.11 -23.46
C ALA A 2 27.41 16.90 -22.63
N GLU A 3 26.24 16.66 -23.26
CA GLU A 3 24.95 16.49 -22.56
C GLU A 3 24.67 15.06 -22.06
N VAL A 4 25.38 14.04 -22.54
CA VAL A 4 25.11 12.65 -22.11
C VAL A 4 25.65 12.40 -20.69
N LYS A 5 26.77 13.03 -20.31
CA LYS A 5 27.48 12.75 -19.06
C LYS A 5 26.77 13.28 -17.79
N THR A 6 25.85 14.25 -17.92
CA THR A 6 25.09 14.80 -16.79
C THR A 6 23.83 13.99 -16.46
N LEU A 7 23.35 13.15 -17.39
CA LEU A 7 22.22 12.25 -17.18
C LEU A 7 22.62 11.04 -16.32
N ASP A 8 23.80 10.47 -16.56
CA ASP A 8 24.29 9.30 -15.82
C ASP A 8 24.62 9.63 -14.35
N ALA A 9 25.20 10.80 -14.06
CA ALA A 9 25.51 11.22 -12.69
C ALA A 9 24.25 11.48 -11.83
N LYS A 10 23.15 11.92 -12.44
CA LYS A 10 21.87 12.14 -11.73
C LYS A 10 21.08 10.84 -11.51
N LYS A 11 21.37 9.81 -12.32
CA LYS A 11 20.80 8.47 -12.25
C LYS A 11 21.38 7.65 -11.08
N GLU A 12 22.68 7.79 -10.80
CA GLU A 12 23.33 7.11 -9.65
C GLU A 12 22.91 7.69 -8.29
N ALA A 13 22.71 9.00 -8.20
CA ALA A 13 22.23 9.66 -6.97
C ALA A 13 20.73 9.39 -6.67
N ALA A 14 20.02 8.74 -7.59
CA ALA A 14 18.60 8.40 -7.45
C ALA A 14 18.37 6.95 -7.02
N PHE A 15 19.41 6.10 -6.90
CA PHE A 15 19.28 4.69 -6.50
C PHE A 15 20.14 4.33 -5.26
N SER A 16 20.97 5.25 -4.79
CA SER A 16 21.90 5.00 -3.69
C SER A 16 21.21 4.97 -2.33
N PHE A 17 20.96 3.76 -1.80
CA PHE A 17 20.51 3.41 -0.43
C PHE A 17 21.20 4.23 0.67
N GLY A 18 20.72 5.45 0.90
CA GLY A 18 21.24 6.39 1.89
C GLY A 18 20.64 6.21 3.28
N LYS A 19 21.18 6.93 4.27
CA LYS A 19 20.65 6.99 5.65
C LYS A 19 19.21 7.55 5.69
N ASP A 20 18.89 8.48 4.79
CA ASP A 20 17.56 9.10 4.66
C ASP A 20 16.54 8.16 4.01
N GLU A 21 16.98 7.24 3.14
CA GLU A 21 16.11 6.24 2.50
C GLU A 21 15.78 5.08 3.43
N LYS A 22 16.72 4.71 4.31
CA LYS A 22 16.42 3.83 5.44
C LYS A 22 15.38 4.46 6.37
N LYS A 23 15.48 5.76 6.68
CA LYS A 23 14.45 6.45 7.47
C LYS A 23 13.07 6.38 6.81
N LEU A 24 12.97 6.56 5.49
CA LEU A 24 11.70 6.41 4.76
C LEU A 24 11.06 5.02 4.88
N ILE A 25 11.86 3.98 5.07
CA ILE A 25 11.37 2.62 5.32
C ILE A 25 11.10 2.40 6.82
N THR A 26 11.92 2.96 7.72
CA THR A 26 11.87 2.64 9.16
C THR A 26 10.93 3.55 9.96
N ASP A 27 10.77 4.82 9.58
CA ASP A 27 9.90 5.80 10.23
C ASP A 27 8.41 5.40 10.21
N PRO A 28 7.83 4.92 9.08
CA PRO A 28 6.44 4.44 9.08
C PRO A 28 6.23 3.12 9.84
N LEU A 29 7.30 2.38 10.16
CA LEU A 29 7.23 1.17 10.98
C LEU A 29 7.28 1.41 12.49
N LEU A 30 7.79 2.56 12.96
CA LEU A 30 8.04 2.82 14.39
C LEU A 30 7.33 4.07 14.93
N ASP A 31 7.66 5.28 14.44
CA ASP A 31 7.26 6.54 15.11
C ASP A 31 6.16 7.33 14.37
N ASN A 32 6.03 7.22 13.05
CA ASN A 32 5.05 7.97 12.24
C ASN A 32 4.17 7.03 11.41
N ASN A 33 3.52 6.10 12.09
CA ASN A 33 2.64 5.16 11.42
C ASN A 33 1.35 5.85 10.92
N PRO A 34 1.04 5.82 9.61
CA PRO A 34 -0.11 6.51 9.02
C PRO A 34 -1.46 6.04 9.57
N VAL A 35 -1.55 4.82 10.10
CA VAL A 35 -2.81 4.29 10.67
C VAL A 35 -3.08 4.86 12.06
N THR A 36 -2.05 4.93 12.90
CA THR A 36 -2.19 5.34 14.31
C THR A 36 -2.16 6.86 14.47
N VAL A 37 -1.33 7.55 13.68
CA VAL A 37 -1.11 9.01 13.82
C VAL A 37 -1.95 9.81 12.82
N GLN A 38 -2.17 9.31 11.60
CA GLN A 38 -2.94 10.01 10.55
C GLN A 38 -4.37 9.47 10.36
N ILE A 39 -4.76 8.41 11.08
CA ILE A 39 -6.11 7.80 11.01
C ILE A 39 -6.46 7.41 9.55
N LEU A 40 -5.43 7.03 8.78
CA LEU A 40 -5.59 6.60 7.39
C LEU A 40 -5.88 5.10 7.32
N GLY A 41 -6.93 4.70 6.59
CA GLY A 41 -7.23 3.29 6.31
C GLY A 41 -8.04 2.55 7.39
N VAL A 42 -8.68 3.28 8.31
CA VAL A 42 -9.53 2.68 9.38
C VAL A 42 -10.76 1.98 8.80
N CYS A 43 -11.37 2.53 7.75
CA CYS A 43 -12.55 1.95 7.09
C CYS A 43 -12.30 0.52 6.61
N SER A 44 -11.14 0.29 6.00
CA SER A 44 -10.78 -0.99 5.44
C SER A 44 -10.21 -1.95 6.49
N ALA A 45 -9.57 -1.44 7.53
CA ALA A 45 -9.22 -2.22 8.72
C ALA A 45 -10.47 -2.80 9.42
N LEU A 46 -11.53 -2.01 9.60
CA LEU A 46 -12.77 -2.50 10.22
C LEU A 46 -13.50 -3.54 9.37
N ALA A 47 -13.41 -3.44 8.04
CA ALA A 47 -14.13 -4.33 7.12
C ALA A 47 -13.44 -5.70 6.90
N VAL A 48 -12.10 -5.76 6.81
CA VAL A 48 -11.37 -6.96 6.34
C VAL A 48 -10.79 -7.82 7.46
N THR A 49 -10.85 -7.36 8.71
CA THR A 49 -10.27 -8.04 9.90
C THR A 49 -11.03 -9.28 10.37
N THR A 50 -12.02 -9.78 9.61
CA THR A 50 -12.78 -10.99 9.97
C THR A 50 -12.07 -12.32 9.67
N LEU A 51 -11.04 -12.27 8.81
CA LEU A 51 -10.17 -13.38 8.45
C LEU A 51 -8.75 -12.87 8.22
N VAL A 52 -7.77 -13.44 8.92
CA VAL A 52 -6.34 -13.11 8.77
C VAL A 52 -5.86 -13.36 7.34
N THR A 53 -6.35 -14.41 6.67
CA THR A 53 -6.00 -14.69 5.27
C THR A 53 -6.36 -13.55 4.33
N LYS A 54 -7.50 -12.87 4.55
CA LYS A 54 -7.90 -11.72 3.73
C LYS A 54 -7.07 -10.48 4.06
N ALA A 55 -6.77 -10.27 5.35
CA ALA A 55 -5.92 -9.17 5.81
C ALA A 55 -4.50 -9.23 5.21
N ILE A 56 -3.90 -10.42 5.14
CA ILE A 56 -2.56 -10.61 4.55
C ILE A 56 -2.56 -10.28 3.06
N VAL A 57 -3.49 -10.86 2.29
CA VAL A 57 -3.55 -10.62 0.83
C VAL A 57 -3.82 -9.14 0.53
N MET A 58 -4.72 -8.52 1.29
CA MET A 58 -5.01 -7.10 1.16
C MET A 58 -3.78 -6.23 1.53
N GLY A 59 -3.07 -6.55 2.61
CA GLY A 59 -1.88 -5.82 3.02
C GLY A 59 -0.77 -5.84 1.96
N ILE A 60 -0.55 -7.01 1.34
CA ILE A 60 0.41 -7.16 0.23
C ILE A 60 -0.04 -6.34 -0.99
N ALA A 61 -1.32 -6.45 -1.36
CA ALA A 61 -1.87 -5.71 -2.50
C ALA A 61 -1.75 -4.19 -2.32
N VAL A 62 -2.13 -3.68 -1.14
CA VAL A 62 -2.03 -2.25 -0.80
C VAL A 62 -0.59 -1.79 -0.86
N THR A 63 0.36 -2.55 -0.30
CA THR A 63 1.80 -2.18 -0.29
C THR A 63 2.36 -2.03 -1.70
N LEU A 64 2.02 -2.96 -2.61
CA LEU A 64 2.47 -2.88 -4.00
C LEU A 64 1.82 -1.69 -4.70
N VAL A 65 0.51 -1.50 -4.54
CA VAL A 65 -0.21 -0.40 -5.19
C VAL A 65 0.25 0.95 -4.65
N THR A 66 0.53 1.12 -3.35
CA THR A 66 1.04 2.37 -2.78
C THR A 66 2.45 2.68 -3.29
N ALA A 67 3.32 1.68 -3.38
CA ALA A 67 4.67 1.86 -3.89
C ALA A 67 4.67 2.36 -5.34
N PHE A 68 3.95 1.65 -6.22
CA PHE A 68 3.90 2.01 -7.64
C PHE A 68 3.08 3.28 -7.90
N SER A 69 1.96 3.49 -7.21
CA SER A 69 1.16 4.70 -7.42
C SER A 69 1.94 5.95 -7.00
N ASN A 70 2.72 5.89 -5.91
CA ASN A 70 3.59 6.99 -5.49
C ASN A 70 4.69 7.27 -6.52
N TYR A 71 5.25 6.23 -7.12
CA TYR A 71 6.25 6.36 -8.18
C TYR A 71 5.68 7.04 -9.44
N PHE A 72 4.56 6.54 -9.96
CA PHE A 72 3.91 7.10 -11.15
C PHE A 72 3.42 8.53 -10.92
N THR A 73 2.88 8.82 -9.74
CA THR A 73 2.38 10.16 -9.42
C THR A 73 3.51 11.18 -9.31
N ALA A 74 4.66 10.80 -8.73
CA ALA A 74 5.84 11.66 -8.69
C ALA A 74 6.44 11.94 -10.08
N LEU A 75 6.29 11.01 -11.04
CA LEU A 75 6.67 11.22 -12.44
C LEU A 75 5.71 12.16 -13.18
N LEU A 76 4.40 11.99 -12.96
CA LEU A 76 3.37 12.77 -13.67
C LEU A 76 3.10 14.14 -13.04
N ARG A 77 3.66 14.45 -11.87
CA ARG A 77 3.32 15.63 -11.06
C ARG A 77 3.38 16.96 -11.82
N ASP A 78 4.32 17.11 -12.75
CA ASP A 78 4.55 18.37 -13.47
C ASP A 78 3.43 18.65 -14.50
N TYR A 79 2.69 17.61 -14.89
CA TYR A 79 1.53 17.69 -15.80
C TYR A 79 0.19 17.81 -15.06
N ILE A 80 0.17 17.75 -13.72
CA ILE A 80 -1.07 17.73 -12.93
C ILE A 80 -1.40 19.13 -12.41
N PRO A 81 -2.42 19.83 -12.96
CA PRO A 81 -2.88 21.09 -12.40
C PRO A 81 -3.55 20.88 -11.04
N LYS A 82 -3.37 21.84 -10.13
CA LYS A 82 -3.79 21.74 -8.71
C LYS A 82 -5.29 21.45 -8.55
N GLN A 83 -6.11 21.94 -9.48
CA GLN A 83 -7.57 21.87 -9.42
C GLN A 83 -8.10 20.44 -9.59
N ILE A 84 -7.38 19.54 -10.28
CA ILE A 84 -7.84 18.18 -10.62
C ILE A 84 -6.97 17.08 -10.02
N ARG A 85 -6.05 17.41 -9.11
CA ARG A 85 -5.04 16.49 -8.58
C ARG A 85 -5.64 15.20 -8.00
N MET A 86 -6.67 15.34 -7.17
CA MET A 86 -7.33 14.20 -6.51
C MET A 86 -7.90 13.21 -7.52
N ILE A 87 -8.50 13.73 -8.59
CA ILE A 87 -9.12 12.91 -9.64
C ILE A 87 -8.04 12.11 -10.38
N VAL A 88 -6.92 12.74 -10.74
CA VAL A 88 -5.82 12.06 -11.44
C VAL A 88 -5.19 10.96 -10.58
N GLN A 89 -4.97 11.23 -9.29
CA GLN A 89 -4.40 10.25 -8.36
C GLN A 89 -5.30 9.01 -8.20
N LEU A 90 -6.61 9.22 -8.07
CA LEU A 90 -7.59 8.12 -7.98
C LEU A 90 -7.64 7.29 -9.27
N VAL A 91 -7.50 7.92 -10.44
CA VAL A 91 -7.44 7.20 -11.73
C VAL A 91 -6.17 6.36 -11.83
N ILE A 92 -5.01 6.88 -11.40
CA ILE A 92 -3.74 6.11 -11.35
C ILE A 92 -3.91 4.88 -10.46
N ILE A 93 -4.46 5.07 -9.25
CA ILE A 93 -4.74 3.97 -8.32
C ILE A 93 -5.65 2.93 -8.98
N ALA A 94 -6.79 3.36 -9.53
CA ALA A 94 -7.77 2.46 -10.12
C ALA A 94 -7.16 1.62 -11.25
N PHE A 95 -6.34 2.25 -12.10
CA PHE A 95 -5.62 1.55 -13.16
C PHE A 95 -4.65 0.50 -12.60
N LEU A 96 -3.82 0.86 -11.61
CA LEU A 96 -2.88 -0.07 -10.99
C LEU A 96 -3.56 -1.25 -10.30
N VAL A 97 -4.64 -0.99 -9.54
CA VAL A 97 -5.40 -2.03 -8.86
C VAL A 97 -6.02 -2.99 -9.88
N THR A 98 -6.55 -2.47 -10.98
CA THR A 98 -7.13 -3.29 -12.07
C THR A 98 -6.07 -4.19 -12.72
N VAL A 99 -4.85 -3.69 -12.91
CA VAL A 99 -3.73 -4.51 -13.42
C VAL A 99 -3.41 -5.65 -12.45
N VAL A 100 -3.34 -5.37 -11.15
CA VAL A 100 -3.11 -6.41 -10.12
C VAL A 100 -4.25 -7.44 -10.11
N GLU A 101 -5.50 -7.00 -10.25
CA GLU A 101 -6.66 -7.87 -10.36
C GLU A 101 -6.53 -8.85 -11.54
N LEU A 102 -6.19 -8.33 -12.73
CA LEU A 102 -6.05 -9.12 -13.95
C LEU A 102 -4.94 -10.17 -13.82
N ILE A 103 -3.81 -9.81 -13.19
CA ILE A 103 -2.72 -10.74 -12.91
C ILE A 103 -3.19 -11.85 -11.96
N LEU A 104 -3.92 -11.51 -10.90
CA LEU A 104 -4.43 -12.50 -9.95
C LEU A 104 -5.45 -13.45 -10.57
N LYS A 105 -6.30 -12.93 -11.47
CA LYS A 105 -7.26 -13.73 -12.25
C LYS A 105 -6.57 -14.77 -13.13
N ALA A 106 -5.40 -14.42 -13.68
CA ALA A 106 -4.61 -15.31 -14.54
C ALA A 106 -3.84 -16.39 -13.75
N VAL A 107 -3.38 -16.08 -12.53
CA VAL A 107 -2.58 -17.02 -11.72
C VAL A 107 -3.44 -17.98 -10.89
N ASN A 108 -4.47 -17.47 -10.18
CA ASN A 108 -5.27 -18.31 -9.29
C ASN A 108 -6.73 -17.81 -9.16
N TYR A 109 -7.62 -18.36 -9.99
CA TYR A 109 -9.05 -18.02 -10.03
C TYR A 109 -9.79 -18.10 -8.67
N PRO A 110 -9.62 -19.13 -7.81
CA PRO A 110 -10.32 -19.18 -6.52
C PRO A 110 -9.93 -18.03 -5.57
N ILE A 111 -8.67 -17.60 -5.57
CA ILE A 111 -8.25 -16.45 -4.75
C ILE A 111 -8.82 -15.16 -5.32
N TRP A 112 -8.81 -15.01 -6.65
CA TRP A 112 -9.39 -13.85 -7.33
C TRP A 112 -10.88 -13.69 -7.03
N LYS A 113 -11.66 -14.79 -7.02
CA LYS A 113 -13.12 -14.75 -6.77
C LYS A 113 -13.45 -14.15 -5.42
N ASP A 114 -12.68 -14.47 -4.38
CA ASP A 114 -12.91 -13.87 -3.07
C ASP A 114 -12.35 -12.45 -2.97
N LEU A 115 -11.28 -12.15 -3.70
CA LEU A 115 -10.64 -10.84 -3.66
C LEU A 115 -11.42 -9.78 -4.44
N SER A 116 -12.24 -10.18 -5.42
CA SER A 116 -12.95 -9.26 -6.31
C SER A 116 -13.85 -8.26 -5.58
N VAL A 117 -14.44 -8.67 -4.45
CA VAL A 117 -15.25 -7.79 -3.60
C VAL A 117 -14.40 -6.76 -2.85
N PHE A 118 -13.16 -7.12 -2.51
CA PHE A 118 -12.23 -6.24 -1.78
C PHE A 118 -11.52 -5.23 -2.68
N ILE A 119 -11.61 -5.36 -4.01
CA ILE A 119 -10.96 -4.45 -4.96
C ILE A 119 -11.48 -3.03 -4.82
N GLY A 120 -12.79 -2.85 -4.71
CA GLY A 120 -13.38 -1.53 -4.48
C GLY A 120 -12.90 -0.88 -3.17
N LEU A 121 -12.67 -1.69 -2.14
CA LEU A 121 -12.15 -1.25 -0.85
C LEU A 121 -10.66 -0.90 -0.90
N ILE A 122 -9.89 -1.53 -1.79
CA ILE A 122 -8.49 -1.19 -2.04
C ILE A 122 -8.41 0.15 -2.79
N ILE A 123 -9.23 0.34 -3.83
CA ILE A 123 -9.25 1.59 -4.63
C ILE A 123 -9.62 2.80 -3.75
N THR A 124 -10.61 2.63 -2.87
CA THR A 124 -11.10 3.69 -1.98
C THR A 124 -10.34 3.80 -0.65
N ASN A 125 -9.22 3.09 -0.51
CA ASN A 125 -8.46 3.14 0.73
C ASN A 125 -7.74 4.49 0.89
N CYS A 126 -8.05 5.18 2.00
CA CYS A 126 -7.54 6.50 2.31
C CYS A 126 -6.00 6.56 2.38
N ILE A 127 -5.33 5.44 2.67
CA ILE A 127 -3.86 5.41 2.74
C ILE A 127 -3.19 5.68 1.39
N LEU A 128 -3.76 5.20 0.29
CA LEU A 128 -3.20 5.43 -1.05
C LEU A 128 -3.28 6.93 -1.36
N MET A 129 -4.47 7.50 -1.25
CA MET A 129 -4.72 8.90 -1.55
C MET A 129 -3.88 9.84 -0.67
N GLY A 130 -3.86 9.62 0.66
CA GLY A 130 -3.14 10.51 1.56
C GLY A 130 -1.61 10.47 1.42
N ARG A 131 -1.01 9.32 1.08
CA ARG A 131 0.45 9.26 0.81
C ARG A 131 0.83 9.88 -0.52
N LEU A 132 0.00 9.72 -1.55
CA LEU A 132 0.22 10.35 -2.85
C LEU A 132 0.23 11.86 -2.73
N GLU A 133 -0.75 12.42 -2.02
CA GLU A 133 -0.87 13.86 -1.85
C GLU A 133 0.20 14.44 -0.92
N ALA A 134 0.47 13.79 0.22
CA ALA A 134 1.42 14.31 1.21
C ALA A 134 2.88 14.13 0.79
N PHE A 135 3.22 13.05 0.08
CA PHE A 135 4.62 12.70 -0.19
C PHE A 135 4.99 12.73 -1.68
N ALA A 136 4.18 12.14 -2.57
CA ALA A 136 4.56 12.01 -3.99
C ALA A 136 4.61 13.37 -4.72
N MET A 137 3.82 14.36 -4.28
CA MET A 137 3.81 15.70 -4.88
C MET A 137 5.07 16.53 -4.59
N SER A 138 5.79 16.22 -3.51
CA SER A 138 6.90 17.03 -3.01
C SER A 138 8.26 16.35 -3.13
N ASN A 139 8.29 15.05 -3.45
CA ASN A 139 9.51 14.23 -3.46
C ASN A 139 9.85 13.66 -4.84
N LYS A 140 11.08 13.16 -4.98
CA LYS A 140 11.56 12.48 -6.20
C LYS A 140 10.94 11.08 -6.34
N PRO A 141 10.76 10.56 -7.57
CA PRO A 141 10.09 9.27 -7.80
C PRO A 141 10.64 8.10 -6.99
N TRP A 142 11.97 7.97 -6.88
CA TRP A 142 12.58 6.88 -6.11
C TRP A 142 12.27 6.94 -4.61
N ARG A 143 12.35 8.14 -4.02
CA ARG A 143 12.02 8.34 -2.60
C ARG A 143 10.53 8.09 -2.36
N SER A 144 9.67 8.48 -3.30
CA SER A 144 8.23 8.25 -3.23
C SER A 144 7.87 6.76 -3.30
N PHE A 145 8.61 5.98 -4.08
CA PHE A 145 8.46 4.53 -4.13
C PHE A 145 8.82 3.87 -2.79
N LEU A 146 9.98 4.23 -2.21
CA LEU A 146 10.41 3.76 -0.88
C LEU A 146 9.40 4.12 0.21
N ASP A 147 8.87 5.34 0.18
CA ASP A 147 7.81 5.79 1.08
C ASP A 147 6.53 4.93 0.96
N GLY A 148 6.13 4.62 -0.27
CA GLY A 148 4.95 3.80 -0.53
C GLY A 148 5.11 2.37 -0.01
N ILE A 149 6.32 1.80 -0.07
CA ILE A 149 6.65 0.50 0.54
C ILE A 149 6.58 0.60 2.07
N GLY A 150 7.28 1.57 2.68
CA GLY A 150 7.33 1.70 4.13
C GLY A 150 5.95 1.88 4.77
N ASN A 151 5.14 2.78 4.22
CA ASN A 151 3.78 3.05 4.71
C ASN A 151 2.81 1.89 4.42
N GLY A 152 2.96 1.22 3.28
CA GLY A 152 2.17 0.03 2.95
C GLY A 152 2.45 -1.14 3.90
N LEU A 153 3.72 -1.38 4.20
CA LEU A 153 4.15 -2.40 5.16
C LEU A 153 3.65 -2.06 6.58
N GLY A 154 3.80 -0.81 7.03
CA GLY A 154 3.29 -0.36 8.34
C GLY A 154 1.78 -0.60 8.46
N TYR A 155 1.01 -0.27 7.43
CA TYR A 155 -0.42 -0.58 7.36
C TYR A 155 -0.71 -2.09 7.42
N SER A 156 0.03 -2.90 6.66
CA SER A 156 -0.18 -4.35 6.61
C SER A 156 0.03 -5.02 7.96
N ILE A 157 1.03 -4.59 8.74
CA ILE A 157 1.33 -5.12 10.08
C ILE A 157 0.13 -4.89 11.00
N ILE A 158 -0.45 -3.70 10.97
CA ILE A 158 -1.58 -3.34 11.84
C ILE A 158 -2.83 -4.09 11.44
N LEU A 159 -3.08 -4.24 10.14
CA LEU A 159 -4.18 -5.03 9.62
C LEU A 159 -4.10 -6.47 10.12
N ILE A 160 -2.91 -7.07 10.08
CA ILE A 160 -2.67 -8.44 10.55
C ILE A 160 -2.89 -8.54 12.06
N VAL A 161 -2.35 -7.62 12.86
CA VAL A 161 -2.52 -7.61 14.31
C VAL A 161 -4.00 -7.51 14.70
N VAL A 162 -4.74 -6.57 14.09
CA VAL A 162 -6.18 -6.40 14.38
C VAL A 162 -6.98 -7.61 13.91
N ALA A 163 -6.63 -8.20 12.75
CA ALA A 163 -7.29 -9.41 12.24
C ALA A 163 -7.03 -10.61 13.15
N VAL A 164 -5.82 -10.79 13.66
CA VAL A 164 -5.47 -11.85 14.61
C VAL A 164 -6.29 -11.72 15.89
N CYS A 165 -6.34 -10.52 16.48
CA CYS A 165 -7.17 -10.27 17.66
C CYS A 165 -8.65 -10.58 17.39
N ARG A 166 -9.20 -10.06 16.28
CA ARG A 166 -10.62 -10.22 15.95
C ARG A 166 -10.99 -11.66 15.57
N GLU A 167 -10.13 -12.38 14.86
CA GLU A 167 -10.39 -13.78 14.50
C GLU A 167 -10.29 -14.70 15.73
N LEU A 168 -9.32 -14.45 16.62
CA LEU A 168 -9.15 -15.19 17.86
C LEU A 168 -10.34 -15.00 18.81
N PHE A 169 -10.75 -13.74 19.08
CA PHE A 169 -11.87 -13.44 19.98
C PHE A 169 -13.26 -13.67 19.34
N GLY A 170 -13.37 -13.56 18.02
CA GLY A 170 -14.65 -13.69 17.31
C GLY A 170 -14.99 -15.13 16.90
N LYS A 171 -14.02 -15.88 16.37
CA LYS A 171 -14.23 -17.24 15.83
C LYS A 171 -13.57 -18.35 16.65
N GLY A 172 -12.71 -18.01 17.61
CA GLY A 172 -11.96 -19.00 18.40
C GLY A 172 -10.96 -19.82 17.55
N SER A 173 -10.62 -19.35 16.36
CA SER A 173 -9.76 -20.02 15.38
C SER A 173 -8.70 -19.06 14.85
N LEU A 174 -7.49 -19.55 14.61
CA LEU A 174 -6.42 -18.83 13.94
C LEU A 174 -6.04 -19.61 12.68
N LEU A 175 -6.13 -18.96 11.51
CA LEU A 175 -5.70 -19.55 10.24
C LEU A 175 -6.35 -20.93 9.95
N GLY A 176 -7.59 -21.13 10.38
CA GLY A 176 -8.31 -22.40 10.23
C GLY A 176 -8.07 -23.43 11.34
N ILE A 177 -7.16 -23.16 12.28
CA ILE A 177 -6.90 -24.00 13.46
C ILE A 177 -7.69 -23.43 14.65
N LYS A 178 -8.74 -24.15 15.10
CA LYS A 178 -9.50 -23.81 16.31
C LYS A 178 -8.58 -23.90 17.53
N ILE A 179 -8.49 -22.83 18.31
CA ILE A 179 -7.71 -22.74 19.54
C ILE A 179 -8.62 -22.62 20.77
N ILE A 180 -9.83 -22.05 20.61
CA ILE A 180 -10.82 -21.93 21.69
C ILE A 180 -12.10 -22.64 21.24
N GLY A 181 -12.33 -23.84 21.78
CA GLY A 181 -13.50 -24.67 21.54
C GLY A 181 -13.13 -26.13 21.29
N THR A 182 -13.60 -27.00 22.19
CA THR A 182 -13.30 -28.44 22.28
C THR A 182 -13.54 -29.21 20.97
N ASN A 183 -12.78 -30.30 20.78
CA ASN A 183 -13.05 -31.34 19.78
C ASN A 183 -14.43 -31.96 20.04
N SER A 184 -15.39 -31.71 19.17
CA SER A 184 -16.50 -32.62 18.78
C SER A 184 -17.26 -32.01 17.60
#